data_AF-A0A3N5QPD7-F1
#
_entry.id   AF-A0A3N5QPD7-F1
#
_cell.length_a   1.000
_cell.length_b   1.000
_cell.length_c   1.000
_cell.angle_alpha   90.00
_cell.angle_beta   90.00
_cell.angle_gamma   90.00
#
_symmetry.space_group_name_H-M   'P 1'
#
loop_
_entity.id
_entity.type
_entity.pdbx_description
1 polymer ?
#
loop_
_entity_poly.entity_id
_entity_poly.type
_entity_poly.pdbx_seq_one_letter_code
_entity_poly.pdbx_strand_id
1 'polypeptide(L)'
;MNNGRTFPRKLTSLESMLLFSVLPEKKPGYRSYRNKIDSLVVIGSGRFGGGNFILGKENAKPDLSFPSTSVFASGTNIYEEAKFDIIIHEELDDEIEYDISSQEKIVEADPASLTEVKKWNYSEWNPGDKAPGDNSYVREVLITEDKYILAIAPFHKKIWLHEYGSGVNYLIPVSNFYNELMRVCSIKDTKVALNPSSFFETLNNYKDEELMVTFFSYNRYIKRINIEETIPVNPIVQKKKNLFSIFRKG
;
A
#
# COMPACT_ATOMS: atom_id res chain seq x y z
N MET A 1 8.73 7.23 27.36
CA MET A 1 9.18 6.53 28.57
C MET A 1 9.30 5.06 28.21
N ASN A 2 10.49 4.47 28.41
CA ASN A 2 10.78 3.06 28.15
C ASN A 2 9.92 2.17 29.06
N ASN A 3 8.85 1.61 28.53
CA ASN A 3 8.18 0.47 29.17
C ASN A 3 9.14 -0.71 29.07
N GLY A 4 9.48 -1.35 30.20
CA GLY A 4 10.50 -2.39 30.34
C GLY A 4 10.23 -3.68 29.56
N ARG A 5 10.11 -3.59 28.25
CA ARG A 5 9.94 -4.72 27.33
C ARG A 5 11.31 -5.30 27.03
N THR A 6 11.50 -6.56 27.41
CA THR A 6 12.69 -7.34 27.08
C THR A 6 12.54 -7.92 25.69
N PHE A 7 13.62 -7.84 24.91
CA PHE A 7 13.73 -8.48 23.60
C PHE A 7 14.88 -9.51 23.63
N PRO A 8 14.79 -10.60 22.86
CA PRO A 8 13.68 -10.98 21.99
C PRO A 8 12.45 -11.46 22.79
N ARG A 9 11.26 -11.36 22.21
CA ARG A 9 10.03 -11.94 22.77
C ARG A 9 9.12 -12.46 21.67
N LYS A 10 8.21 -13.38 22.01
CA LYS A 10 7.12 -13.75 21.10
C LYS A 10 6.13 -12.58 20.96
N LEU A 11 5.39 -12.59 19.85
CA LEU A 11 4.18 -11.79 19.73
C LEU A 11 3.23 -12.13 20.88
N THR A 12 2.57 -11.12 21.45
CA THR A 12 1.47 -11.37 22.38
C THR A 12 0.27 -11.94 21.63
N SER A 13 -0.68 -12.55 22.35
CA SER A 13 -1.91 -13.05 21.73
C SER A 13 -2.68 -11.96 21.00
N LEU A 14 -2.68 -10.74 21.54
CA LEU A 14 -3.30 -9.57 20.92
C LEU A 14 -2.58 -9.15 19.64
N GLU A 15 -1.24 -9.04 19.66
CA GLU A 15 -0.47 -8.68 18.47
C GLU A 15 -0.65 -9.72 17.36
N SER A 16 -0.57 -11.02 17.69
CA SER A 16 -0.76 -12.10 16.71
C SER A 16 -2.16 -12.04 16.08
N MET A 17 -3.21 -11.90 16.90
CA MET A 17 -4.58 -11.78 16.41
C MET A 17 -4.74 -10.57 15.46
N LEU A 18 -4.19 -9.41 15.82
CA LEU A 18 -4.30 -8.18 15.03
C LEU A 18 -3.48 -8.25 13.74
N LEU A 19 -2.23 -8.72 13.77
CA LEU A 19 -1.41 -8.88 12.56
C LEU A 19 -2.07 -9.86 11.58
N PHE A 20 -2.64 -10.95 12.09
CA PHE A 20 -3.28 -11.95 11.26
C PHE A 20 -4.68 -11.59 10.79
N SER A 21 -5.32 -10.54 11.34
CA SER A 21 -6.58 -10.04 10.79
C SER A 21 -6.40 -9.24 9.50
N VAL A 22 -5.17 -8.80 9.17
CA VAL A 22 -4.87 -8.10 7.91
C VAL A 22 -4.11 -8.97 6.90
N LEU A 23 -3.96 -10.27 7.16
CA LEU A 23 -3.23 -11.21 6.31
C LEU A 23 -4.12 -12.40 5.95
N PRO A 24 -5.03 -12.34 4.97
CA PRO A 24 -5.98 -13.41 4.68
C PRO A 24 -5.32 -14.76 4.38
N GLU A 25 -5.71 -15.79 5.10
CA GLU A 25 -5.12 -17.14 4.98
C GLU A 25 -5.41 -17.80 3.62
N LYS A 26 -6.53 -17.45 2.99
CA LYS A 26 -6.96 -18.05 1.72
C LYS A 26 -6.19 -17.52 0.50
N LYS A 27 -5.44 -16.42 0.65
CA LYS A 27 -4.68 -15.80 -0.43
C LYS A 27 -3.20 -16.20 -0.32
N PRO A 28 -2.63 -16.90 -1.33
CA PRO A 28 -1.29 -17.51 -1.22
C PRO A 28 -0.17 -16.56 -0.76
N GLY A 29 -0.14 -15.33 -1.27
CA GLY A 29 0.91 -14.37 -0.91
C GLY A 29 0.84 -13.94 0.55
N TYR A 30 -0.36 -13.64 1.06
CA TYR A 30 -0.55 -13.31 2.48
C TYR A 30 -0.32 -14.51 3.40
N ARG A 31 -0.74 -15.72 3.00
CA ARG A 31 -0.46 -16.95 3.74
C ARG A 31 1.04 -17.21 3.89
N SER A 32 1.82 -16.99 2.81
CA SER A 32 3.28 -17.08 2.91
C SER A 32 3.85 -16.10 3.93
N TYR A 33 3.26 -14.91 4.04
CA TYR A 33 3.66 -13.90 5.02
C TYR A 33 3.29 -14.27 6.46
N ARG A 34 2.10 -14.86 6.68
CA ARG A 34 1.71 -15.42 7.99
C ARG A 34 2.74 -16.44 8.47
N ASN A 35 3.09 -17.40 7.61
CA ASN A 35 4.08 -18.44 7.92
C ASN A 35 5.45 -17.86 8.28
N LYS A 36 5.87 -16.77 7.61
CA LYS A 36 7.10 -16.05 7.97
C LYS A 36 6.96 -15.45 9.37
N ILE A 37 5.91 -14.66 9.63
CA ILE A 37 5.68 -14.03 10.94
C ILE A 37 5.64 -15.07 12.07
N ASP A 38 4.99 -16.23 11.86
CA ASP A 38 4.94 -17.32 12.84
C ASP A 38 6.32 -17.91 13.19
N SER A 39 7.31 -17.76 12.29
CA SER A 39 8.68 -18.23 12.50
C SER A 39 9.62 -17.19 13.14
N LEU A 40 9.15 -15.95 13.32
CA LEU A 40 9.96 -14.83 13.81
C LEU A 40 9.61 -14.46 15.26
N VAL A 41 10.50 -13.69 15.89
CA VAL A 41 10.29 -13.11 17.22
C VAL A 41 10.43 -11.59 17.14
N VAL A 42 9.82 -10.88 18.07
CA VAL A 42 10.00 -9.43 18.21
C VAL A 42 11.39 -9.17 18.77
N ILE A 43 12.28 -8.58 17.96
CA ILE A 43 13.69 -8.36 18.28
C ILE A 43 13.98 -6.94 18.77
N GLY A 44 13.04 -6.01 18.59
CA GLY A 44 13.19 -4.64 19.07
C GLY A 44 12.03 -3.73 18.70
N SER A 45 12.12 -2.49 19.15
CA SER A 45 11.25 -1.41 18.70
C SER A 45 11.71 -0.89 17.34
N GLY A 46 10.75 -0.48 16.49
CA GLY A 46 11.05 0.20 15.24
C GLY A 46 11.28 1.69 15.43
N ARG A 47 11.13 2.45 14.34
CA ARG A 47 11.43 3.89 14.29
C ARG A 47 10.33 4.76 14.88
N PHE A 48 9.11 4.23 14.96
CA PHE A 48 7.93 4.90 15.46
C PHE A 48 7.67 4.45 16.92
N GLY A 49 7.21 5.36 17.79
CA GLY A 49 7.01 5.05 19.20
C GLY A 49 5.81 4.14 19.48
N GLY A 50 5.73 3.60 20.71
CA GLY A 50 4.48 3.12 21.34
C GLY A 50 3.90 1.77 20.88
N GLY A 51 3.94 1.47 19.58
CA GLY A 51 3.29 0.30 18.99
C GLY A 51 4.02 -0.29 17.78
N ASN A 52 5.19 0.26 17.44
CA ASN A 52 5.97 -0.14 16.29
C ASN A 52 7.19 -0.99 16.69
N PHE A 53 7.28 -2.16 16.07
CA PHE A 53 8.22 -3.22 16.42
C PHE A 53 8.78 -3.87 15.17
N ILE A 54 9.89 -4.59 15.36
CA ILE A 54 10.57 -5.34 14.31
C ILE A 54 10.54 -6.81 14.69
N LEU A 55 10.04 -7.63 13.78
CA LEU A 55 10.16 -9.08 13.79
C LEU A 55 11.45 -9.48 13.08
N GLY A 56 12.17 -10.46 13.63
CA GLY A 56 13.35 -11.04 13.01
C GLY A 56 13.71 -12.38 13.63
N LYS A 57 14.83 -12.96 13.19
CA LYS A 57 15.36 -14.21 13.73
C LYS A 57 15.71 -14.05 15.21
N GLU A 58 15.57 -15.13 15.97
CA GLU A 58 15.97 -15.13 17.38
C GLU A 58 17.46 -14.76 17.51
N ASN A 59 17.77 -13.83 18.43
CA ASN A 59 19.09 -13.22 18.65
C ASN A 59 19.57 -12.22 17.58
N ALA A 60 18.80 -11.96 16.51
CA ALA A 60 19.08 -10.83 15.63
C ALA A 60 18.92 -9.50 16.39
N LYS A 61 19.63 -8.46 15.93
CA LYS A 61 19.47 -7.09 16.41
C LYS A 61 18.79 -6.28 15.31
N PRO A 62 17.80 -5.44 15.66
CA PRO A 62 17.08 -4.65 14.66
C PRO A 62 18.05 -3.74 13.89
N ASP A 63 17.98 -3.77 12.56
CA ASP A 63 18.73 -2.85 11.71
C ASP A 63 17.89 -1.60 11.38
N LEU A 64 18.22 -0.51 12.07
CA LEU A 64 17.56 0.78 11.88
C LEU A 64 18.25 1.67 10.83
N SER A 65 19.27 1.18 10.13
CA SER A 65 20.07 1.98 9.18
C SER A 65 19.32 2.35 7.90
N PHE A 66 18.37 1.52 7.48
CA PHE A 66 17.50 1.77 6.32
C PHE A 66 16.26 2.60 6.71
N PRO A 67 15.54 3.23 5.78
CA PRO A 67 14.17 3.68 6.05
C PRO A 67 13.21 2.49 6.15
N SER A 68 12.03 2.68 6.74
CA SER A 68 10.95 1.69 6.69
C SER A 68 10.60 1.35 5.23
N THR A 69 10.41 0.07 4.95
CA THR A 69 10.00 -0.41 3.63
C THR A 69 8.57 0.00 3.29
N SER A 70 8.11 -0.31 2.08
CA SER A 70 6.72 -0.04 1.70
C SER A 70 5.75 -0.83 2.58
N VAL A 71 4.53 -0.32 2.71
CA VAL A 71 3.47 -1.08 3.39
C VAL A 71 3.11 -2.31 2.54
N PHE A 72 3.11 -3.48 3.19
CA PHE A 72 2.68 -4.75 2.63
C PHE A 72 1.19 -4.99 2.89
N ALA A 73 0.73 -4.79 4.13
CA ALA A 73 -0.68 -4.94 4.51
C ALA A 73 -1.10 -3.84 5.48
N SER A 74 -2.35 -3.39 5.37
CA SER A 74 -2.94 -2.47 6.34
C SER A 74 -4.44 -2.64 6.47
N GLY A 75 -4.94 -2.28 7.65
CA GLY A 75 -6.35 -2.32 7.96
C GLY A 75 -6.65 -1.76 9.34
N THR A 76 -7.92 -1.83 9.71
CA THR A 76 -8.42 -1.37 10.99
C THR A 76 -9.37 -2.41 11.56
N ASN A 77 -9.19 -2.70 12.84
CA ASN A 77 -10.15 -3.44 13.65
C ASN A 77 -10.81 -2.49 14.65
N ILE A 78 -12.13 -2.49 14.66
CA ILE A 78 -12.97 -1.68 15.55
C ILE A 78 -13.68 -2.66 16.49
N TYR A 79 -13.45 -2.46 17.78
CA TYR A 79 -14.12 -3.14 18.87
C TYR A 79 -14.90 -2.10 19.69
N GLU A 80 -15.79 -2.55 20.57
CA GLU A 80 -16.50 -1.63 21.48
C GLU A 80 -15.52 -0.91 22.42
N GLU A 81 -14.42 -1.57 22.78
CA GLU A 81 -13.43 -1.11 23.75
C GLU A 81 -12.31 -0.28 23.14
N ALA A 82 -11.95 -0.56 21.88
CA ALA A 82 -10.84 0.11 21.21
C ALA A 82 -10.90 0.04 19.67
N LYS A 83 -10.21 1.00 19.04
CA LYS A 83 -9.90 0.98 17.61
C LYS A 83 -8.39 0.73 17.41
N PHE A 84 -8.06 -0.32 16.69
CA PHE A 84 -6.70 -0.67 16.30
C PHE A 84 -6.46 -0.39 14.82
N ASP A 85 -5.47 0.44 14.51
CA ASP A 85 -4.93 0.63 13.17
C ASP A 85 -3.66 -0.22 13.03
N ILE A 86 -3.61 -1.05 11.98
CA ILE A 86 -2.60 -2.11 11.83
C ILE A 86 -1.87 -1.90 10.51
N ILE A 87 -0.54 -1.88 10.57
CA ILE A 87 0.33 -1.74 9.40
C ILE A 87 1.43 -2.80 9.48
N ILE A 88 1.64 -3.53 8.39
CA ILE A 88 2.74 -4.47 8.22
C ILE A 88 3.54 -4.01 7.01
N HIS A 89 4.84 -3.86 7.17
CA HIS A 89 5.74 -3.46 6.11
C HIS A 89 6.31 -4.67 5.34
N GLU A 90 6.86 -4.40 4.17
CA GLU A 90 7.59 -5.40 3.38
C GLU A 90 8.85 -5.87 4.12
N GLU A 91 9.18 -7.13 3.93
CA GLU A 91 10.37 -7.75 4.51
C GLU A 91 11.61 -7.15 3.85
N LEU A 92 12.61 -6.84 4.67
CA LEU A 92 13.95 -6.45 4.25
C LEU A 92 14.96 -7.15 5.15
N ASP A 93 15.92 -7.83 4.55
CA ASP A 93 17.00 -8.52 5.28
C ASP A 93 16.51 -9.43 6.42
N ASP A 94 15.47 -10.24 6.14
CA ASP A 94 14.78 -11.13 7.09
C ASP A 94 14.09 -10.41 8.28
N GLU A 95 13.90 -9.09 8.19
CA GLU A 95 13.18 -8.29 9.17
C GLU A 95 11.82 -7.80 8.64
N ILE A 96 10.80 -7.82 9.50
CA ILE A 96 9.47 -7.28 9.20
C ILE A 96 9.11 -6.24 10.25
N GLU A 97 9.02 -4.98 9.83
CA GLU A 97 8.52 -3.89 10.67
C GLU A 97 6.98 -3.91 10.67
N TYR A 98 6.37 -3.77 11.84
CA TYR A 98 4.92 -3.61 11.99
C TYR A 98 4.59 -2.49 12.96
N ASP A 99 3.40 -1.91 12.81
CA ASP A 99 2.82 -0.93 13.73
C ASP A 99 1.40 -1.35 14.09
N ILE A 100 1.12 -1.37 15.39
CA ILE A 100 -0.23 -1.47 15.93
C ILE A 100 -0.45 -0.23 16.79
N SER A 101 -1.27 0.68 16.29
CA SER A 101 -1.67 1.88 17.02
C SER A 101 -3.11 1.73 17.51
N SER A 102 -3.35 2.21 18.74
CA SER A 102 -4.67 2.23 19.37
C SER A 102 -5.00 3.66 19.76
N GLN A 103 -6.23 4.10 19.52
CA GLN A 103 -6.69 5.43 19.95
C GLN A 103 -6.90 5.47 21.47
N GLU A 104 -7.23 4.32 22.06
CA GLU A 104 -7.42 4.12 23.49
C GLU A 104 -6.15 3.51 24.13
N LYS A 105 -5.95 3.73 25.44
CA LYS A 105 -4.83 3.14 26.20
C LYS A 105 -5.05 1.64 26.50
N ILE A 106 -5.40 0.85 25.50
CA ILE A 106 -5.58 -0.60 25.62
C ILE A 106 -4.40 -1.29 24.93
N VAL A 107 -3.27 -1.34 25.63
CA VAL A 107 -2.01 -1.89 25.07
C VAL A 107 -1.85 -3.39 25.38
N GLU A 108 -2.61 -3.93 26.34
CA GLU A 108 -2.44 -5.30 26.87
C GLU A 108 -3.79 -5.96 27.23
N ALA A 109 -4.84 -5.74 26.43
CA ALA A 109 -6.09 -6.47 26.62
C ALA A 109 -5.95 -7.95 26.22
N ASP A 110 -6.67 -8.80 26.93
CA ASP A 110 -6.94 -10.17 26.50
C ASP A 110 -7.81 -10.10 25.22
N PRO A 111 -7.43 -10.74 24.11
CA PRO A 111 -8.28 -10.83 22.92
C PRO A 111 -9.71 -11.29 23.21
N ALA A 112 -9.91 -12.14 24.21
CA ALA A 112 -11.23 -12.64 24.59
C ALA A 112 -12.15 -11.57 25.22
N SER A 113 -11.58 -10.45 25.68
CA SER A 113 -12.35 -9.34 26.25
C SER A 113 -12.75 -8.28 25.23
N LEU A 114 -12.43 -8.47 23.95
CA LEU A 114 -12.73 -7.50 22.89
C LEU A 114 -13.99 -7.89 22.12
N THR A 115 -14.94 -6.96 22.03
CA THR A 115 -16.21 -7.17 21.35
C THR A 115 -16.15 -6.58 19.94
N GLU A 116 -16.05 -7.43 18.92
CA GLU A 116 -15.85 -6.98 17.53
C GLU A 116 -17.08 -6.23 17.00
N VAL A 117 -16.87 -4.97 16.57
CA VAL A 117 -17.87 -4.15 15.88
C VAL A 117 -17.69 -4.27 14.37
N LYS A 118 -16.44 -4.15 13.90
CA LYS A 118 -16.11 -4.14 12.47
C LYS A 118 -14.63 -4.39 12.23
N LYS A 119 -14.31 -5.12 11.16
CA LYS A 119 -12.95 -5.23 10.62
C LYS A 119 -12.94 -4.91 9.14
N TRP A 120 -11.89 -4.25 8.68
CA TRP A 120 -11.65 -4.05 7.26
C TRP A 120 -10.16 -3.89 7.01
N ASN A 121 -9.71 -4.33 5.83
CA ASN A 121 -8.31 -4.23 5.42
C ASN A 121 -8.23 -4.25 3.88
N TYR A 122 -7.13 -3.74 3.34
CA TYR A 122 -6.90 -3.76 1.89
C TYR A 122 -6.55 -5.15 1.38
N SER A 123 -6.09 -6.06 2.24
CA SER A 123 -5.66 -7.40 1.85
C SER A 123 -6.81 -8.29 1.37
N GLU A 124 -8.01 -8.08 1.89
CA GLU A 124 -9.22 -8.84 1.53
C GLU A 124 -9.88 -8.36 0.23
N TRP A 125 -9.59 -7.12 -0.22
CA TRP A 125 -10.17 -6.58 -1.44
C TRP A 125 -9.87 -7.44 -2.67
N ASN A 126 -10.86 -7.63 -3.55
CA ASN A 126 -10.72 -8.29 -4.85
C ASN A 126 -11.25 -7.38 -5.96
N PRO A 127 -10.78 -7.55 -7.21
CA PRO A 127 -11.36 -6.86 -8.36
C PRO A 127 -12.89 -7.03 -8.44
N GLY A 128 -13.59 -5.94 -8.70
CA GLY A 128 -15.05 -5.81 -8.65
C GLY A 128 -15.60 -5.32 -7.30
N ASP A 129 -14.84 -5.44 -6.21
CA ASP A 129 -15.28 -5.04 -4.87
C ASP A 129 -15.22 -3.51 -4.71
N LYS A 130 -16.12 -2.99 -3.85
CA LYS A 130 -16.01 -1.61 -3.35
C LYS A 130 -14.85 -1.48 -2.36
N ALA A 131 -14.47 -0.24 -2.06
CA ALA A 131 -13.34 0.02 -1.16
C ALA A 131 -13.64 -0.54 0.25
N PRO A 132 -12.65 -1.19 0.88
CA PRO A 132 -12.86 -1.83 2.17
C PRO A 132 -13.20 -0.79 3.25
N GLY A 133 -14.12 -1.13 4.14
CA GLY A 133 -14.43 -0.29 5.32
C GLY A 133 -15.51 0.77 5.11
N ASP A 134 -15.80 1.23 3.90
CA ASP A 134 -16.90 2.19 3.67
C ASP A 134 -17.70 1.97 2.39
N ASN A 135 -17.35 0.95 1.59
CA ASN A 135 -17.98 0.63 0.32
C ASN A 135 -17.94 1.78 -0.70
N SER A 136 -16.99 2.71 -0.58
CA SER A 136 -16.78 3.77 -1.57
C SER A 136 -16.29 3.21 -2.90
N TYR A 137 -16.40 4.04 -3.95
CA TYR A 137 -16.03 3.63 -5.31
C TYR A 137 -14.53 3.39 -5.47
N VAL A 138 -14.18 2.34 -6.20
CA VAL A 138 -12.83 2.03 -6.67
C VAL A 138 -12.85 2.03 -8.19
N ARG A 139 -11.94 2.80 -8.80
CA ARG A 139 -11.67 2.70 -10.24
C ARG A 139 -10.66 1.59 -10.46
N GLU A 140 -10.95 0.71 -11.38
CA GLU A 140 -10.06 -0.37 -11.79
C GLU A 140 -9.51 -0.10 -13.17
N VAL A 141 -8.20 -0.26 -13.33
CA VAL A 141 -7.48 -0.12 -14.59
C VAL A 141 -6.76 -1.44 -14.85
N LEU A 142 -7.10 -2.09 -15.95
CA LEU A 142 -6.45 -3.34 -16.36
C LEU A 142 -5.00 -3.04 -16.75
N ILE A 143 -4.04 -3.69 -16.09
CA ILE A 143 -2.61 -3.55 -16.40
C ILE A 143 -2.15 -4.70 -17.28
N THR A 144 -2.51 -5.92 -16.90
CA THR A 144 -2.23 -7.12 -17.69
C THR A 144 -3.31 -8.15 -17.39
N GLU A 145 -3.95 -8.65 -18.44
CA GLU A 145 -5.04 -9.64 -18.36
C GLU A 145 -4.65 -10.82 -17.49
N ASP A 146 -5.56 -11.19 -16.58
CA ASP A 146 -5.43 -12.27 -15.59
C ASP A 146 -4.17 -12.24 -14.70
N LYS A 147 -3.42 -11.13 -14.71
CA LYS A 147 -2.20 -10.96 -13.92
C LYS A 147 -2.29 -9.78 -12.96
N TYR A 148 -2.66 -8.60 -13.47
CA TYR A 148 -2.59 -7.36 -12.70
C TYR A 148 -3.74 -6.39 -12.99
N ILE A 149 -4.35 -5.87 -11.92
CA ILE A 149 -5.27 -4.74 -11.95
C ILE A 149 -4.78 -3.64 -11.01
N LEU A 150 -4.76 -2.41 -11.50
CA LEU A 150 -4.52 -1.22 -10.70
C LEU A 150 -5.86 -0.70 -10.17
N ALA A 151 -5.97 -0.63 -8.85
CA ALA A 151 -7.13 -0.12 -8.15
C ALA A 151 -6.83 1.26 -7.56
N ILE A 152 -7.75 2.21 -7.76
CA ILE A 152 -7.64 3.59 -7.30
C ILE A 152 -8.92 3.92 -6.51
N ALA A 153 -8.79 4.12 -5.20
CA ALA A 153 -9.89 4.53 -4.32
C ALA A 153 -9.79 6.04 -4.03
N PRO A 154 -10.61 6.89 -4.68
CA PRO A 154 -10.49 8.33 -4.53
C PRO A 154 -10.80 8.82 -3.12
N PHE A 155 -11.83 8.24 -2.50
CA PHE A 155 -12.26 8.64 -1.16
C PHE A 155 -11.20 8.32 -0.10
N HIS A 156 -10.54 7.15 -0.20
CA HIS A 156 -9.43 6.78 0.69
C HIS A 156 -8.12 7.47 0.36
N LYS A 157 -8.02 8.09 -0.82
CA LYS A 157 -6.77 8.61 -1.38
C LYS A 157 -5.70 7.51 -1.43
N LYS A 158 -6.07 6.32 -1.91
CA LYS A 158 -5.19 5.15 -2.01
C LYS A 158 -5.15 4.58 -3.42
N ILE A 159 -4.01 3.97 -3.73
CA ILE A 159 -3.75 3.27 -4.98
C ILE A 159 -3.10 1.94 -4.59
N TRP A 160 -3.51 0.84 -5.22
CA TRP A 160 -2.85 -0.46 -5.05
C TRP A 160 -2.89 -1.27 -6.33
N LEU A 161 -1.95 -2.19 -6.48
CA LEU A 161 -1.97 -3.18 -7.54
C LEU A 161 -2.40 -4.53 -6.98
N HIS A 162 -3.45 -5.11 -7.55
CA HIS A 162 -3.82 -6.49 -7.30
C HIS A 162 -3.06 -7.44 -8.23
N GLU A 163 -2.44 -8.46 -7.66
CA GLU A 163 -1.83 -9.57 -8.39
C GLU A 163 -2.69 -10.83 -8.26
N TYR A 164 -3.25 -11.30 -9.37
CA TYR A 164 -4.16 -12.45 -9.37
C TYR A 164 -3.52 -13.74 -8.86
N GLY A 165 -2.27 -14.00 -9.24
CA GLY A 165 -1.59 -15.26 -8.90
C GLY A 165 -1.38 -15.46 -7.39
N SER A 166 -1.07 -14.39 -6.66
CA SER A 166 -0.83 -14.43 -5.21
C SER A 166 -2.03 -13.93 -4.38
N GLY A 167 -2.93 -13.17 -4.99
CA GLY A 167 -4.02 -12.44 -4.36
C GLY A 167 -3.58 -11.16 -3.64
N VAL A 168 -2.30 -10.78 -3.71
CA VAL A 168 -1.74 -9.65 -2.96
C VAL A 168 -2.18 -8.32 -3.57
N ASN A 169 -2.44 -7.34 -2.69
CA ASN A 169 -2.78 -5.96 -3.02
C ASN A 169 -1.59 -5.08 -2.60
N TYR A 170 -0.68 -4.82 -3.53
CA TYR A 170 0.51 -4.02 -3.29
C TYR A 170 0.14 -2.53 -3.21
N LEU A 171 0.13 -1.98 -2.00
CA LEU A 171 -0.15 -0.54 -1.80
C LEU A 171 0.92 0.31 -2.47
N ILE A 172 0.50 1.29 -3.27
CA ILE A 172 1.38 2.19 -4.03
C ILE A 172 1.40 3.57 -3.36
N PRO A 173 2.58 4.13 -3.03
CA PRO A 173 2.70 5.49 -2.55
C PRO A 173 2.17 6.50 -3.58
N VAL A 174 1.15 7.26 -3.18
CA VAL A 174 0.46 8.23 -4.04
C VAL A 174 1.40 9.27 -4.62
N SER A 175 2.31 9.81 -3.82
CA SER A 175 3.28 10.82 -4.26
C SER A 175 4.13 10.32 -5.42
N ASN A 176 4.62 9.08 -5.33
CA ASN A 176 5.50 8.50 -6.34
C ASN A 176 4.73 8.21 -7.63
N PHE A 177 3.52 7.65 -7.53
CA PHE A 177 2.66 7.41 -8.68
C PHE A 177 2.26 8.73 -9.37
N TYR A 178 1.85 9.73 -8.58
CA TYR A 178 1.43 11.03 -9.08
C TYR A 178 2.56 11.78 -9.81
N ASN A 179 3.77 11.74 -9.26
CA ASN A 179 4.94 12.34 -9.90
C ASN A 179 5.18 11.75 -11.30
N GLU A 180 5.00 10.43 -11.45
CA GLU A 180 5.09 9.76 -12.75
C GLU A 180 3.92 10.11 -13.67
N LEU A 181 2.70 10.25 -13.14
CA LEU A 181 1.53 10.69 -13.92
C LEU A 181 1.77 12.07 -14.53
N MET A 182 2.30 13.02 -13.74
CA MET A 182 2.62 14.36 -14.23
C MET A 182 3.65 14.32 -15.38
N ARG A 183 4.64 13.41 -15.30
CA ARG A 183 5.63 13.21 -16.35
C ARG A 183 4.99 12.62 -17.61
N VAL A 184 4.20 11.56 -17.49
CA VAL A 184 3.50 10.89 -18.60
C VAL A 184 2.57 11.85 -19.33
N CYS A 185 1.75 12.61 -18.58
CA CYS A 185 0.84 13.60 -19.16
C CYS A 185 1.54 14.91 -19.56
N SER A 186 2.86 15.03 -19.38
CA SER A 186 3.64 16.25 -19.66
C SER A 186 3.11 17.51 -18.96
N ILE A 187 2.54 17.37 -17.76
CA ILE A 187 2.01 18.47 -16.95
C ILE A 187 3.17 19.13 -16.21
N LYS A 188 3.42 20.41 -16.52
CA LYS A 188 4.51 21.21 -15.94
C LYS A 188 4.04 22.34 -15.04
N ASP A 189 2.73 22.58 -14.96
CA ASP A 189 2.18 23.58 -14.05
C ASP A 189 2.45 23.14 -12.61
N THR A 190 3.25 23.92 -11.90
CA THR A 190 3.70 23.62 -10.53
C THR A 190 2.55 23.60 -9.54
N LYS A 191 1.46 24.35 -9.79
CA LYS A 191 0.27 24.35 -8.92
C LYS A 191 -0.45 23.00 -8.94
N VAL A 192 -0.39 22.32 -10.09
CA VAL A 192 -0.97 20.98 -10.26
C VAL A 192 0.07 19.95 -9.80
N ALA A 193 1.27 19.98 -10.38
CA ALA A 193 2.28 18.94 -10.18
C ALA A 193 2.77 18.76 -8.74
N LEU A 194 2.66 19.78 -7.88
CA LEU A 194 3.04 19.71 -6.46
C LEU A 194 1.86 19.39 -5.53
N ASN A 195 0.68 19.07 -6.06
CA ASN A 195 -0.49 18.75 -5.26
C ASN A 195 -1.04 17.33 -5.54
N PRO A 196 -0.38 16.26 -5.04
CA PRO A 196 -0.83 14.88 -5.21
C PRO A 196 -2.25 14.62 -4.69
N SER A 197 -2.74 15.42 -3.73
CA SER A 197 -4.11 15.27 -3.22
C SER A 197 -5.17 15.58 -4.27
N SER A 198 -4.88 16.49 -5.21
CA SER A 198 -5.81 16.86 -6.30
C SER A 198 -6.05 15.75 -7.31
N PHE A 199 -5.15 14.74 -7.36
CA PHE A 199 -5.29 13.58 -8.23
C PHE A 199 -6.66 12.91 -8.10
N PHE A 200 -7.10 12.70 -6.86
CA PHE A 200 -8.33 11.96 -6.59
C PHE A 200 -9.59 12.75 -6.91
N GLU A 201 -9.53 14.08 -6.81
CA GLU A 201 -10.64 14.99 -7.18
C GLU A 201 -10.80 15.07 -8.69
N THR A 202 -9.71 14.88 -9.43
CA THR A 202 -9.63 15.01 -10.89
C THR A 202 -9.42 13.69 -11.61
N LEU A 203 -9.61 12.55 -10.92
CA LEU A 203 -9.27 11.21 -11.45
C LEU A 203 -9.93 10.93 -12.80
N ASN A 204 -11.18 11.38 -12.98
CA ASN A 204 -11.94 11.18 -14.22
C ASN A 204 -11.37 11.92 -15.44
N ASN A 205 -10.42 12.84 -15.24
CA ASN A 205 -9.75 13.54 -16.33
C ASN A 205 -8.65 12.68 -17.00
N TYR A 206 -8.21 11.62 -16.34
CA TYR A 206 -7.17 10.72 -16.82
C TYR A 206 -7.79 9.47 -17.43
N LYS A 207 -7.30 9.05 -18.60
CA LYS A 207 -7.73 7.81 -19.24
C LYS A 207 -7.02 6.60 -18.64
N ASP A 208 -7.61 5.43 -18.81
CA ASP A 208 -7.03 4.17 -18.34
C ASP A 208 -5.65 3.92 -18.96
N GLU A 209 -5.44 4.28 -20.24
CA GLU A 209 -4.13 4.12 -20.89
C GLU A 209 -3.05 5.01 -20.25
N GLU A 210 -3.41 6.22 -19.80
CA GLU A 210 -2.47 7.13 -19.13
C GLU A 210 -2.09 6.59 -17.75
N LEU A 211 -3.06 6.06 -17.00
CA LEU A 211 -2.85 5.46 -15.68
C LEU A 211 -2.03 4.16 -15.79
N MET A 212 -2.28 3.36 -16.82
CA MET A 212 -1.51 2.16 -17.13
C MET A 212 -0.05 2.51 -17.46
N VAL A 213 0.21 3.43 -18.39
CA VAL A 213 1.58 3.87 -18.72
C VAL A 213 2.29 4.49 -17.51
N THR A 214 1.56 5.23 -16.68
CA THR A 214 2.07 5.76 -15.41
C THR A 214 2.53 4.65 -14.48
N PHE A 215 1.70 3.61 -14.32
CA PHE A 215 2.06 2.46 -13.49
C PHE A 215 3.33 1.77 -14.01
N PHE A 216 3.44 1.53 -15.32
CA PHE A 216 4.66 0.96 -15.91
C PHE A 216 5.89 1.83 -15.68
N SER A 217 5.77 3.15 -15.86
CA SER A 217 6.87 4.10 -15.57
C SER A 217 7.29 4.01 -14.11
N TYR A 218 6.34 4.05 -13.18
CA TYR A 218 6.58 3.90 -11.74
C TYR A 218 7.28 2.57 -11.40
N ASN A 219 6.74 1.44 -11.89
CA ASN A 219 7.26 0.12 -11.59
C ASN A 219 8.67 -0.09 -12.15
N ARG A 220 9.00 0.50 -13.31
CA ARG A 220 10.35 0.43 -13.90
C ARG A 220 11.42 1.02 -12.98
N TYR A 221 11.10 2.07 -12.21
CA TYR A 221 12.05 2.68 -11.29
C TYR A 221 12.17 1.94 -9.96
N ILE A 222 11.05 1.45 -9.42
CA ILE A 222 11.03 0.78 -8.11
C ILE A 222 11.41 -0.71 -8.23
N LYS A 223 11.20 -1.32 -9.40
CA LYS A 223 11.42 -2.75 -9.70
C LYS A 223 10.74 -3.69 -8.70
N ARG A 224 9.60 -3.26 -8.14
CA ARG A 224 8.87 -4.01 -7.10
C ARG A 224 8.18 -5.24 -7.69
N ILE A 225 7.71 -5.15 -8.93
CA ILE A 225 6.89 -6.18 -9.56
C ILE A 225 7.53 -6.54 -10.89
N ASN A 226 7.84 -7.82 -11.09
CA ASN A 226 8.43 -8.29 -12.33
C ASN A 226 7.33 -8.47 -13.38
N ILE A 227 7.12 -7.44 -14.20
CA ILE A 227 6.15 -7.49 -15.29
C ILE A 227 6.95 -7.65 -16.58
N GLU A 228 6.75 -8.78 -17.25
CA GLU A 228 7.27 -8.99 -18.60
C GLU A 228 6.64 -7.93 -19.52
N GLU A 229 7.40 -6.88 -19.83
CA GLU A 229 6.94 -5.75 -20.63
C GLU A 229 6.55 -6.24 -22.03
N THR A 230 5.25 -6.21 -22.36
CA THR A 230 4.77 -6.43 -23.74
C THR A 230 4.25 -5.16 -24.40
N ILE A 231 4.33 -4.00 -23.74
CA ILE A 231 3.82 -2.76 -24.33
C ILE A 231 4.89 -2.09 -25.19
N PRO A 232 4.65 -1.86 -26.49
CA PRO A 232 5.48 -0.96 -27.27
C PRO A 232 5.33 0.44 -26.68
N VAL A 233 6.38 0.93 -26.02
CA VAL A 233 6.49 2.32 -25.57
C VAL A 233 6.65 3.20 -26.82
N ASN A 234 5.59 3.34 -27.61
CA ASN A 234 5.46 4.47 -28.50
C ASN A 234 4.90 5.61 -27.65
N PRO A 235 5.70 6.65 -27.34
CA PRO A 235 5.16 7.82 -26.65
C PRO A 235 3.97 8.31 -27.46
N ILE A 236 2.84 8.52 -26.80
CA ILE A 236 1.62 9.06 -27.41
C ILE A 236 2.02 10.34 -28.14
N VAL A 237 2.14 10.26 -29.47
CA VAL A 237 2.55 11.38 -30.31
C VAL A 237 1.46 12.44 -30.19
N GLN A 238 1.80 13.56 -29.55
CA GLN A 238 0.95 14.72 -29.47
C GLN A 238 0.52 15.12 -30.90
N LYS A 239 -0.79 15.18 -31.15
CA LYS A 239 -1.31 15.95 -32.29
C LYS A 239 -0.86 17.39 -32.12
N LYS A 240 0.22 17.78 -32.82
CA LYS A 240 0.57 19.18 -33.01
C LYS A 240 -0.65 19.89 -33.60
N LYS A 241 -1.27 20.78 -32.81
CA LYS A 241 -2.18 21.80 -33.37
C LYS A 241 -1.32 22.74 -34.21
N ASN A 242 -1.30 22.50 -35.52
CA ASN A 242 -0.79 23.48 -36.49
C ASN A 242 -1.80 24.66 -36.52
N LEU A 243 -1.50 25.71 -35.77
CA LEU A 243 -2.17 27.01 -35.89
C LEU A 243 -1.11 28.10 -36.07
N PHE A 244 -0.41 28.03 -37.20
CA PHE A 244 0.26 29.19 -37.79
C PHE A 244 0.03 29.16 -39.31
N SER A 245 -1.15 29.61 -39.75
CA SER A 245 -1.31 30.14 -41.10
C SER A 245 -0.89 31.61 -41.05
N ILE A 246 0.41 31.84 -41.24
CA ILE A 246 0.98 33.18 -41.38
C ILE A 246 0.52 33.78 -42.72
N PHE A 247 0.13 35.04 -42.63
CA PHE A 247 -0.22 36.00 -43.66
C PHE A 247 0.53 35.85 -45.01
N ARG A 248 -0.24 35.86 -46.10
CA ARG A 248 0.09 36.36 -47.45
C ARG A 248 -1.10 37.24 -47.83
N LYS A 249 -1.00 38.48 -48.31
CA LYS A 249 -0.03 39.14 -49.17
C LYS A 249 -0.27 40.66 -49.09
N GLY A 250 0.78 41.45 -49.30
CA GLY A 250 0.67 42.79 -49.90
C GLY A 250 0.57 42.71 -51.42
#